data_AF-A0A9D0LIS2-F1
#
_entry.id   AF-A0A9D0LIS2-F1
#
_cell.length_a   1.000
_cell.length_b   1.000
_cell.length_c   1.000
_cell.angle_alpha   90.00
_cell.angle_beta   90.00
_cell.angle_gamma   90.00
#
_symmetry.space_group_name_H-M   'P 1'
#
loop_
_entity.id
_entity.type
_entity.pdbx_description
1 polymer ?
#
loop_
_entity_poly.entity_id
_entity_poly.type
_entity_poly.pdbx_seq_one_letter_code
_entity_poly.pdbx_strand_id
1 'polypeptide(L)' 'MKRFIDLSNEMKNEGKPVNMIGSAMMSALATYATYSAAGNDGYLEQSGVEKVVAAFRHQLSHYQEVKKQQLNPGG' A
#
# COMPACT_ATOMS: atom_id res chain seq x y z
N MET A 1 0.57 -7.83 7.56
CA MET A 1 0.56 -8.01 6.10
C MET A 1 -0.33 -9.16 5.63
N LYS A 2 -0.10 -10.41 6.06
CA LYS A 2 -0.87 -11.57 5.57
C LYS A 2 -2.40 -11.40 5.65
N ARG A 3 -2.93 -10.93 6.79
CA ARG A 3 -4.38 -10.66 6.96
C ARG A 3 -4.96 -9.67 5.93
N PHE A 4 -4.24 -8.62 5.57
CA PHE A 4 -4.70 -7.67 4.54
C PHE A 4 -4.74 -8.32 3.16
N ILE A 5 -3.76 -9.16 2.83
CA ILE A 5 -3.71 -9.89 1.57
C ILE A 5 -4.79 -10.97 1.50
N ASP A 6 -5.02 -11.70 2.60
CA ASP A 6 -6.08 -12.70 2.70
C ASP A 6 -7.45 -12.06 2.43
N LEU A 7 -7.76 -10.96 3.11
CA LEU A 7 -9.00 -10.21 2.89
C LEU A 7 -9.13 -9.69 1.45
N SER A 8 -8.06 -9.11 0.89
CA SER A 8 -8.07 -8.66 -0.51
C SER A 8 -8.32 -9.82 -1.49
N ASN A 9 -7.79 -11.02 -1.20
CA ASN A 9 -8.04 -12.21 -2.00
C ASN A 9 -9.48 -12.72 -1.84
N GLU A 10 -10.05 -12.66 -0.65
CA GLU A 10 -11.47 -12.96 -0.40
C GLU A 10 -12.38 -12.02 -1.22
N MET A 11 -12.15 -10.71 -1.15
CA MET A 11 -12.89 -9.72 -1.95
C MET A 11 -12.78 -9.98 -3.46
N LYS A 12 -11.60 -10.39 -3.93
CA LYS A 12 -11.41 -10.80 -5.33
C LYS A 12 -12.24 -12.03 -5.66
N ASN A 13 -12.25 -13.04 -4.79
CA ASN A 13 -13.01 -14.28 -4.97
C ASN A 13 -14.53 -14.05 -4.95
N GLU A 14 -15.00 -13.01 -4.26
CA GLU A 14 -16.38 -12.51 -4.30
C GLU A 14 -16.74 -11.77 -5.62
N GLY A 15 -15.80 -11.68 -6.56
CA GLY A 15 -16.01 -11.02 -7.86
C GLY A 15 -15.79 -9.52 -7.84
N LYS A 16 -15.19 -8.94 -6.78
CA LYS A 16 -14.84 -7.52 -6.79
C LYS A 16 -13.70 -7.25 -7.78
N PRO A 17 -13.78 -6.16 -8.57
CA PRO A 17 -12.71 -5.79 -9.49
C PRO A 17 -11.37 -5.54 -8.78
N VAL A 18 -10.27 -6.05 -9.32
CA VAL A 18 -8.93 -5.92 -8.70
C VAL A 18 -8.50 -4.46 -8.56
N ASN A 19 -8.84 -3.60 -9.53
CA ASN A 19 -8.58 -2.17 -9.45
C ASN A 19 -9.33 -1.51 -8.28
N MET A 20 -10.58 -1.91 -8.03
CA MET A 20 -11.37 -1.43 -6.89
C MET A 20 -10.72 -1.85 -5.56
N ILE A 21 -10.28 -3.10 -5.45
CA ILE A 21 -9.57 -3.59 -4.25
C ILE A 21 -8.28 -2.79 -4.03
N GLY A 22 -7.51 -2.55 -5.09
CA GLY A 22 -6.30 -1.73 -5.03
C GLY A 22 -6.57 -0.29 -4.56
N SER A 23 -7.61 0.36 -5.08
CA SER A 23 -8.03 1.70 -4.64
C SER A 23 -8.47 1.71 -3.17
N ALA A 24 -9.18 0.67 -2.71
CA ALA A 24 -9.58 0.53 -1.32
C ALA A 24 -8.36 0.38 -0.40
N MET A 25 -7.38 -0.43 -0.78
CA MET A 25 -6.12 -0.59 -0.04
C MET A 25 -5.33 0.72 0.05
N MET A 26 -5.26 1.48 -1.06
CA MET A 26 -4.61 2.80 -1.07
C MET A 26 -5.32 3.79 -0.13
N SER A 27 -6.65 3.79 -0.13
CA SER A 27 -7.46 4.64 0.75
C SER A 27 -7.24 4.27 2.21
N ALA A 28 -7.27 2.97 2.54
CA ALA A 28 -6.99 2.48 3.89
C ALA A 28 -5.58 2.84 4.37
N LEU A 29 -4.58 2.74 3.48
CA LEU A 29 -3.21 3.17 3.77
C LEU A 29 -3.15 4.67 4.07
N ALA A 30 -3.79 5.51 3.26
CA ALA A 30 -3.83 6.96 3.47
C ALA A 30 -4.49 7.31 4.81
N THR A 31 -5.63 6.70 5.13
CA THR A 31 -6.31 6.90 6.42
C THR A 31 -5.43 6.51 7.60
N TYR A 32 -4.79 5.33 7.55
CA TYR A 32 -3.94 4.86 8.64
C TYR A 32 -2.65 5.67 8.77
N ALA A 33 -2.06 6.11 7.65
CA ALA A 33 -0.87 6.96 7.66
C ALA A 33 -1.16 8.33 8.28
N THR A 34 -2.29 8.94 7.94
CA THR A 34 -2.75 10.19 8.56
C THR A 34 -2.99 10.01 10.05
N TYR A 35 -3.73 8.96 10.44
CA TYR A 35 -3.95 8.63 11.85
C TYR A 35 -2.64 8.46 12.63
N SER A 36 -1.69 7.71 12.06
CA SER A 36 -0.40 7.43 12.72
C SER A 36 0.45 8.67 12.93
N ALA A 37 0.30 9.71 12.10
CA ALA A 37 1.12 10.93 12.17
C ALA A 37 0.42 12.07 12.90
N ALA A 38 -0.92 12.16 12.80
CA ALA A 38 -1.70 13.31 13.23
C ALA A 38 -2.87 12.97 14.17
N GLY A 39 -3.11 11.69 14.47
CA GLY A 39 -4.25 11.24 15.28
C GLY A 39 -5.58 11.24 14.51
N ASN A 40 -6.70 11.00 15.22
CA ASN A 40 -8.02 10.84 14.61
C ASN A 40 -8.60 12.14 14.03
N ASP A 41 -8.28 13.28 14.63
CA ASP A 41 -8.85 14.58 14.26
C ASP A 41 -7.87 15.46 13.47
N GLY A 42 -6.66 14.94 13.21
CA GLY A 42 -5.61 15.66 12.51
C GLY A 42 -5.56 15.38 11.02
N TYR A 43 -4.81 16.21 10.29
CA TYR A 43 -4.51 16.02 8.88
C TYR A 43 -3.00 16.15 8.63
N LEU A 44 -2.56 15.70 7.46
CA LEU A 44 -1.17 15.87 7.03
C LEU A 44 -0.99 17.21 6.32
N GLU A 45 -0.07 18.02 6.82
CA GLU A 45 0.54 19.09 6.03
C GLU A 45 1.24 18.53 4.79
N GLN A 46 1.48 19.37 3.78
CA GLN A 46 2.11 18.95 2.51
C GLN A 46 3.40 18.14 2.71
N SER A 47 4.25 18.55 3.65
CA SER A 47 5.49 17.83 3.98
C SER A 47 5.24 16.43 4.58
N GLY A 48 4.13 16.23 5.28
CA GLY A 48 3.68 14.93 5.78
C GLY A 48 3.20 14.03 4.65
N VAL A 49 2.44 14.57 3.70
CA VAL A 49 2.01 13.86 2.48
C VAL A 49 3.22 13.35 1.70
N GLU A 50 4.21 14.21 1.48
CA GLU A 50 5.44 13.85 0.76
C GLU A 50 6.22 12.73 1.44
N LYS A 51 6.30 12.74 2.78
CA LYS A 51 6.94 11.65 3.55
C LYS A 51 6.21 10.32 3.37
N VAL A 52 4.88 10.30 3.42
CA VAL A 52 4.08 9.08 3.21
C VAL A 52 4.28 8.54 1.78
N VAL A 53 4.24 9.42 0.79
CA VAL A 53 4.48 9.05 -0.62
C VAL A 53 5.88 8.50 -0.82
N ALA A 54 6.91 9.13 -0.23
CA ALA A 54 8.29 8.66 -0.30
C ALA A 54 8.46 7.27 0.33
N ALA A 55 7.84 7.03 1.50
CA ALA A 55 7.87 5.74 2.17
C ALA A 55 7.21 4.64 1.33
N PHE A 56 6.03 4.91 0.75
CA PHE A 56 5.36 3.96 -0.13
C PHE A 56 6.17 3.69 -1.39
N ARG A 57 6.74 4.73 -2.02
CA ARG A 57 7.61 4.59 -3.19
C ARG A 57 8.80 3.68 -2.89
N HIS A 58 9.48 3.90 -1.78
CA HIS A 58 10.61 3.06 -1.35
C HIS A 58 10.20 1.58 -1.21
N GLN A 59 9.08 1.31 -0.50
CA GLN A 59 8.60 -0.05 -0.30
C GLN A 59 8.20 -0.73 -1.62
N LEU A 60 7.53 -0.01 -2.52
CA LEU A 60 7.14 -0.51 -3.83
C LEU A 60 8.37 -0.83 -4.68
N SER A 61 9.34 0.10 -4.76
CA SER A 61 10.59 -0.12 -5.49
C SER A 61 11.35 -1.34 -4.97
N HIS A 62 11.48 -1.47 -3.65
CA HIS A 62 12.12 -2.64 -3.04
C HIS A 62 11.40 -3.95 -3.40
N TYR A 63 10.06 -3.99 -3.34
CA TYR A 63 9.29 -5.16 -3.73
C TYR A 63 9.50 -5.53 -5.21
N GLN A 64 9.52 -4.54 -6.11
CA GLN A 64 9.77 -4.79 -7.53
C GLN A 64 11.18 -5.31 -7.78
N GLU A 65 12.19 -4.79 -7.07
CA GLU A 65 13.56 -5.28 -7.17
C GLU A 65 13.67 -6.75 -6.73
N VAL A 66 13.08 -7.09 -5.58
CA VAL A 66 13.01 -8.48 -5.11
C VAL A 66 12.28 -9.38 -6.12
N LYS A 67 11.17 -8.90 -6.71
CA LYS A 67 10.45 -9.64 -7.75
C LYS A 67 11.28 -9.85 -9.01
N LYS A 68 12.02 -8.84 -9.44
CA LYS A 68 12.94 -8.92 -10.58
C LYS A 68 14.03 -9.96 -10.33
N GLN A 69 14.64 -9.97 -9.15
CA GLN A 69 15.66 -10.96 -8.77
C GLN A 69 15.11 -12.39 -8.71
N GLN A 70 13.87 -12.57 -8.24
CA GLN A 70 13.21 -13.88 -8.23
C GLN A 70 12.92 -14.42 -9.63
N LEU A 71 12.59 -13.55 -10.58
CA LEU A 71 12.25 -13.94 -11.95
C LEU A 71 13.50 -14.06 -12.85
N ASN A 72 14.54 -13.28 -12.57
CA ASN A 72 15.82 -13.28 -13.27
C ASN A 72 17.00 -13.48 -12.30
N PRO A 73 17.19 -14.67 -11.71
CA PRO A 73 18.25 -14.90 -10.73
C PRO A 73 19.69 -14.83 -11.29
N GLY A 74 19.86 -14.66 -12.61
CA GLY A 74 21.17 -14.58 -13.28
C GLY A 74 21.42 -13.34 -14.15
N GLY A 75 20.49 -12.37 -14.19
CA GLY A 75 20.47 -11.28 -15.17
C GLY A 75 19.58 -11.60 -16.36
#